data_AF-E3ZUR3-F1
#
_entry.id   AF-E3ZUR3-F1
#
_cell.length_a   1.000
_cell.length_b   1.000
_cell.length_c   1.000
_cell.angle_alpha   90.00
_cell.angle_beta   90.00
_cell.angle_gamma   90.00
#
_symmetry.space_group_name_H-M   'P 1'
#
loop_
_entity.id
_entity.type
_entity.pdbx_description
1 polymer ?
#
loop_
_entity_poly.entity_id
_entity_poly.type
_entity_poly.pdbx_seq_one_letter_code
_entity_poly.pdbx_strand_id
1 'polypeptide(L)'
;MEEIFGTLGAPLFSRFDHFIAFNDLSTEAKKTLIENKYNEILESWDANDIEVIKENVKLEELVDQADFFTNARNIEKGIKGKMARTVILDMLKENL
;
A
#
# COMPACT_ATOMS: atom_id res chain seq x y z
N MET A 1 -12.70 18.22 15.42
CA MET A 1 -13.94 18.04 16.19
C MET A 1 -14.95 19.14 15.93
N GLU A 2 -14.53 20.41 15.92
CA GLU A 2 -15.41 21.54 15.56
C GLU A 2 -16.04 21.42 14.16
N GLU A 3 -15.29 20.95 13.16
CA GLU A 3 -15.84 20.69 11.82
C GLU A 3 -16.96 19.63 11.83
N ILE A 4 -16.76 18.55 12.57
CA ILE A 4 -17.75 17.47 12.74
C ILE A 4 -18.99 18.01 13.46
N PHE A 5 -18.80 18.76 14.55
CA PHE A 5 -19.89 19.39 15.31
C PHE A 5 -20.67 20.40 14.45
N GLY A 6 -19.96 21.24 13.69
CA GLY A 6 -20.57 22.23 12.80
C GLY A 6 -21.37 21.60 11.66
N THR A 7 -20.96 20.42 11.18
CA THR A 7 -21.64 19.70 10.11
C THR A 7 -22.86 18.94 10.61
N LEU A 8 -22.76 18.29 11.77
CA LEU A 8 -23.80 17.39 12.29
C LEU A 8 -24.82 18.12 13.19
N GLY A 9 -24.41 19.23 13.82
CA GLY A 9 -25.20 19.95 14.81
C GLY A 9 -25.32 19.21 16.14
N ALA A 10 -25.70 19.95 17.19
CA ALA A 10 -25.74 19.44 18.55
C ALA A 10 -26.60 18.16 18.74
N PRO A 11 -27.80 18.02 18.15
CA PRO A 11 -28.63 16.84 18.39
C PRO A 11 -28.04 15.54 17.85
N LEU A 12 -27.37 15.57 16.70
CA LEU A 12 -26.71 14.38 16.16
C LEU A 12 -25.37 14.14 16.85
N PHE A 13 -24.60 15.20 17.09
CA PHE A 13 -23.30 15.10 17.75
C PHE A 13 -23.41 14.46 19.16
N SER A 14 -24.46 14.80 19.92
CA SER A 14 -24.69 14.23 21.26
C SER A 14 -25.03 12.73 21.28
N ARG A 15 -25.27 12.12 20.11
CA ARG A 15 -25.61 10.69 20.00
C ARG A 15 -24.37 9.80 19.81
N PHE A 16 -23.17 10.37 19.65
CA PHE A 16 -21.95 9.59 19.55
C PHE A 16 -21.34 9.40 20.93
N ASP A 17 -21.17 8.14 21.33
CA ASP A 17 -20.50 7.81 22.59
C ASP A 17 -18.97 7.95 22.49
N HIS A 18 -18.42 7.76 21.29
CA HIS A 18 -16.98 7.75 21.04
C HIS A 18 -16.64 8.41 19.71
N PHE A 19 -15.48 9.08 19.67
CA PHE A 19 -14.89 9.63 18.46
C PHE A 19 -13.50 9.01 18.26
N ILE A 20 -13.30 8.35 17.13
CA ILE A 20 -12.01 7.78 16.76
C ILE A 20 -11.36 8.71 15.74
N ALA A 21 -10.21 9.28 16.10
CA ALA A 21 -9.44 10.11 15.18
C ALA A 21 -8.77 9.24 14.11
N PHE A 22 -8.92 9.62 12.85
CA PHE A 22 -8.13 9.05 11.77
C PHE A 22 -6.79 9.77 11.69
N ASN A 23 -5.75 9.12 12.20
CA ASN A 23 -4.37 9.59 12.09
C ASN A 23 -3.71 8.98 10.85
N ASP A 24 -2.67 9.64 10.36
CA ASP A 24 -1.81 9.07 9.34
C ASP A 24 -1.13 7.79 9.84
N LEU A 25 -0.81 6.89 8.90
CA LEU A 25 -0.08 5.66 9.23
C LEU A 25 1.31 6.01 9.75
N SER A 26 1.70 5.41 10.87
CA SER A 26 3.09 5.44 11.32
C SER A 26 3.99 4.75 10.30
N THR A 27 5.27 5.13 10.27
CA THR A 27 6.26 4.49 9.39
C THR A 27 6.32 2.98 9.62
N GLU A 28 6.26 2.52 10.86
CA GLU A 28 6.22 1.09 11.18
C GLU A 28 4.96 0.40 10.65
N ALA A 29 3.79 1.03 10.76
CA ALA A 29 2.57 0.49 10.18
C ALA A 29 2.66 0.41 8.64
N LYS A 30 3.31 1.40 8.00
CA LYS A 30 3.56 1.37 6.55
C LYS A 30 4.49 0.22 6.17
N LYS A 31 5.58 -0.02 6.91
CA LYS A 31 6.49 -1.15 6.67
C LYS A 31 5.78 -2.49 6.74
N THR A 32 5.00 -2.72 7.80
CA THR A 32 4.18 -3.94 7.93
C THR A 32 3.18 -4.10 6.78
N LEU A 33 2.53 -3.00 6.36
CA LEU A 33 1.62 -3.04 5.22
C LEU A 33 2.33 -3.32 3.89
N ILE A 34 3.54 -2.81 3.70
CA ILE A 34 4.37 -3.08 2.52
C ILE A 34 4.70 -4.57 2.45
N GLU A 35 5.18 -5.17 3.54
CA GLU A 35 5.49 -6.60 3.60
C GLU A 35 4.26 -7.46 3.28
N ASN A 36 3.15 -7.19 3.94
CA ASN A 36 1.90 -7.93 3.73
C ASN A 36 1.42 -7.81 2.28
N LYS A 37 1.39 -6.59 1.73
CA LYS A 37 0.91 -6.35 0.37
C LYS A 37 1.85 -6.89 -0.69
N TYR A 38 3.15 -6.83 -0.46
CA TYR A 38 4.14 -7.44 -1.33
C TYR A 38 3.89 -8.94 -1.47
N ASN A 39 3.78 -9.66 -0.36
CA ASN A 39 3.54 -11.11 -0.37
C ASN A 39 2.18 -11.47 -0.97
N GLU A 40 1.11 -10.77 -0.56
CA GLU A 40 -0.25 -10.98 -1.10
C GLU A 40 -0.31 -10.78 -2.63
N ILE A 41 0.33 -9.73 -3.14
CA ILE A 41 0.37 -9.49 -4.59
C ILE A 41 1.23 -10.54 -5.28
N LEU A 42 2.40 -10.89 -4.71
CA LEU A 42 3.33 -11.86 -5.30
C LEU A 42 2.68 -13.23 -5.47
N GLU A 43 1.87 -13.68 -4.50
CA GLU A 43 1.12 -14.94 -4.57
C GLU A 43 0.08 -14.99 -5.70
N SER A 44 -0.29 -13.84 -6.28
CA SER A 44 -1.24 -13.79 -7.40
C SER A 44 -0.60 -14.01 -8.79
N TRP A 45 0.73 -14.07 -8.86
CA TRP A 45 1.48 -14.28 -10.10
C TRP A 45 1.86 -15.76 -10.30
N ASP A 46 2.19 -16.15 -11.52
CA ASP A 46 2.69 -17.50 -11.80
C ASP A 46 4.18 -17.65 -11.42
N ALA A 47 4.68 -18.88 -11.47
CA ALA A 47 6.03 -19.20 -11.03
C ALA A 47 7.13 -18.46 -11.81
N ASN A 48 6.95 -18.26 -13.12
CA ASN A 48 7.95 -17.59 -13.96
C ASN A 48 8.00 -16.09 -13.61
N ASP A 49 6.83 -15.47 -13.53
CA ASP A 49 6.73 -14.05 -13.17
C ASP A 49 7.23 -13.80 -11.73
N ILE A 50 6.99 -14.74 -10.79
CA ILE A 50 7.50 -14.65 -9.43
C ILE A 50 9.03 -14.61 -9.39
N GLU A 51 9.71 -15.44 -10.18
CA GLU A 51 11.17 -15.45 -10.24
C GLU A 51 11.70 -14.10 -10.74
N VAL A 52 11.15 -13.61 -11.85
CA VAL A 52 11.48 -12.29 -12.41
C VAL A 52 11.23 -11.17 -11.39
N ILE A 53 10.10 -11.20 -10.68
CA ILE A 53 9.77 -10.20 -9.66
C ILE A 53 10.75 -10.26 -8.50
N LYS A 54 11.03 -11.44 -7.93
CA LYS A 54 11.95 -11.59 -6.78
C LYS A 54 13.37 -11.16 -7.13
N GLU A 55 13.80 -11.34 -8.37
CA GLU A 55 15.12 -10.88 -8.82
C GLU A 55 15.24 -9.35 -8.89
N ASN A 56 14.16 -8.66 -9.25
CA ASN A 56 14.21 -7.24 -9.64
C ASN A 56 13.46 -6.29 -8.70
N VAL A 57 12.57 -6.78 -7.84
CA VAL A 57 11.78 -5.99 -6.89
C VAL A 57 12.07 -6.47 -5.48
N LYS A 58 13.07 -5.87 -4.84
CA LYS A 58 13.47 -6.25 -3.47
C LYS A 58 12.50 -5.67 -2.45
N LEU A 59 12.02 -6.50 -1.54
CA LEU A 59 11.09 -6.09 -0.48
C LEU A 59 11.77 -5.08 0.45
N GLU A 60 13.04 -5.28 0.75
CA GLU A 60 13.84 -4.43 1.64
C GLU A 60 13.90 -2.98 1.11
N GLU A 61 14.07 -2.80 -0.21
CA GLU A 61 14.06 -1.47 -0.83
C GLU A 61 12.69 -0.78 -0.70
N LEU A 62 11.59 -1.54 -0.77
CA LEU A 62 10.25 -1.00 -0.61
C LEU A 62 10.00 -0.58 0.85
N VAL A 63 10.51 -1.36 1.80
CA VAL A 63 10.44 -1.09 3.24
C VAL A 63 11.27 0.15 3.60
N ASP A 64 12.47 0.29 3.04
CA ASP A 64 13.33 1.48 3.22
C ASP A 64 12.67 2.75 2.66
N GLN A 65 11.78 2.60 1.68
CA GLN A 65 11.02 3.68 1.06
C GLN A 65 9.64 3.90 1.70
N ALA A 66 9.37 3.35 2.89
CA ALA A 66 8.06 3.40 3.54
C ALA A 66 7.48 4.82 3.67
N ASP A 67 8.33 5.82 3.90
CA ASP A 67 7.89 7.21 4.10
C ASP A 67 7.35 7.87 2.82
N PHE A 68 7.68 7.35 1.63
CA PHE A 68 7.12 7.83 0.36
C PHE A 68 5.66 7.42 0.17
N PHE A 69 5.17 6.45 0.95
CA PHE A 69 3.79 6.02 0.88
C PHE A 69 2.91 6.81 1.86
N THR A 70 1.76 7.26 1.37
CA THR A 70 0.83 8.09 2.16
C THR A 70 -0.24 7.27 2.88
N ASN A 71 -0.68 6.16 2.28
CA ASN A 71 -1.74 5.30 2.83
C ASN A 71 -1.66 3.88 2.23
N ALA A 72 -2.44 2.95 2.79
CA ALA A 72 -2.47 1.55 2.35
C ALA A 72 -2.82 1.38 0.85
N ARG A 73 -3.73 2.20 0.31
CA ARG A 73 -4.08 2.14 -1.12
C ARG A 73 -2.92 2.57 -2.01
N ASN A 74 -2.15 3.56 -1.59
CA ASN A 74 -0.96 4.00 -2.31
C ASN A 74 0.16 2.95 -2.26
N ILE A 75 0.34 2.27 -1.12
CA ILE A 75 1.24 1.12 -0.98
C ILE A 75 0.91 0.04 -2.01
N GLU A 76 -0.33 -0.47 -1.98
CA GLU A 76 -0.77 -1.54 -2.86
C GLU A 76 -0.57 -1.19 -4.35
N LYS A 77 -1.01 0.00 -4.77
CA LYS A 77 -0.86 0.45 -6.16
C LYS A 77 0.61 0.60 -6.56
N GLY A 78 1.45 1.12 -5.69
CA GLY A 78 2.87 1.31 -5.97
C GLY A 78 3.61 -0.02 -6.14
N ILE A 79 3.38 -0.96 -5.23
CA ILE A 79 3.98 -2.31 -5.28
C ILE A 79 3.50 -3.05 -6.53
N LYS A 80 2.18 -3.12 -6.74
CA LYS A 80 1.60 -3.79 -7.92
C LYS A 80 2.10 -3.20 -9.23
N GLY A 81 2.21 -1.86 -9.30
CA GLY A 81 2.73 -1.16 -10.46
C GLY A 81 4.19 -1.47 -10.74
N LYS A 82 5.04 -1.50 -9.69
CA LYS A 82 6.46 -1.86 -9.84
C LYS A 82 6.63 -3.30 -10.33
N MET A 83 5.93 -4.26 -9.74
CA MET A 83 5.94 -5.67 -10.16
C MET A 83 5.48 -5.85 -11.61
N ALA A 84 4.32 -5.30 -11.97
CA ALA A 84 3.78 -5.43 -13.33
C ALA A 84 4.73 -4.82 -14.38
N ARG A 85 5.32 -3.66 -14.08
CA ARG A 85 6.31 -3.02 -14.95
C ARG A 85 7.54 -3.91 -15.15
N THR A 86 8.03 -4.55 -14.09
CA THR A 86 9.17 -5.46 -14.16
C THR A 86 8.90 -6.63 -15.09
N VAL A 87 7.77 -7.33 -14.91
CA VAL A 87 7.38 -8.48 -15.75
C VAL A 87 7.24 -8.05 -17.22
N ILE A 88 6.56 -6.95 -17.50
CA ILE A 88 6.39 -6.45 -18.88
C ILE A 88 7.75 -6.15 -19.53
N LEU A 89 8.68 -5.54 -18.80
CA LEU A 89 10.00 -5.24 -19.34
C LEU A 89 10.82 -6.48 -19.64
N ASP A 90 10.65 -7.53 -18.84
CA ASP A 90 11.29 -8.82 -19.06
C ASP A 90 10.75 -9.50 -20.33
N MET A 91 9.42 -9.57 -20.46
CA MET A 91 8.75 -10.08 -21.66
C MET A 91 9.19 -9.34 -22.94
N LEU A 92 9.42 -8.01 -22.88
CA LEU A 92 9.89 -7.25 -24.03
C LEU A 92 11.34 -7.57 -24.42
N LYS A 93 12.19 -7.99 -23.47
CA LYS A 93 13.57 -8.40 -23.77
C LYS A 93 13.62 -9.77 -24.45
N GLU A 94 12.75 -10.70 -24.09
CA GLU A 94 12.70 -12.03 -24.71
C GLU A 94 12.20 -11.99 -26.17
N ASN A 95 11.47 -10.94 -26.55
CA ASN A 95 10.92 -10.75 -27.89
C ASN A 95 11.84 -9.97 -28.85
N LEU A 96 13.06 -9.62 -28.42
CA LEU A 96 14.10 -8.90 -29.19
C LEU A 96 15.29 -9.81 -29.49
#